data_AF-A0A3D0YLT5-F1
#
_entry.id   AF-A0A3D0YLT5-F1
#
_cell.length_a   1.000
_cell.length_b   1.000
_cell.length_c   1.000
_cell.angle_alpha   90.00
_cell.angle_beta   90.00
_cell.angle_gamma   90.00
#
_symmetry.space_group_name_H-M   'P 1'
#
loop_
_entity.id
_entity.type
_entity.pdbx_description
1 polymer ?
#
loop_
_entity_poly.entity_id
_entity_poly.type
_entity_poly.pdbx_seq_one_letter_code
_entity_poly.pdbx_strand_id
1 'polypeptide(L)'
;MLDKREWLGIFSAHQRRGFQFTVDSGALCTIYLMKSRKERASHSKMVKIYTEIVVENDQGKQYSKRLKDDEVLTTTMKPGLDHEEVVYTAETTGDAKVQVMIKYDGDRIIMDGKILDRGTLKDDKIYFCFKVMMPEFYRTQTYGDDKDKAKAKMKRDHFRITRPKDRKPIKLKVYEEYDFSSKELAADGISKLEVEMT
;
A
#
# COMPACT_ATOMS: atom_id res chain seq x y z
N MET A 1 4.35 -16.34 23.28
CA MET A 1 5.50 -16.12 22.38
C MET A 1 4.94 -16.14 20.96
N LEU A 2 5.07 -15.06 20.19
CA LEU A 2 4.72 -15.05 18.76
C LEU A 2 5.61 -16.08 18.05
N ASP A 3 5.06 -16.91 17.16
CA ASP A 3 5.88 -17.88 16.43
C ASP A 3 6.86 -17.10 15.54
N LYS A 4 8.17 -17.27 15.74
CA LYS A 4 9.18 -16.43 15.08
C LYS A 4 9.24 -16.65 13.57
N ARG A 5 8.70 -17.77 13.06
CA ARG A 5 8.74 -18.13 11.63
C ARG A 5 7.87 -17.23 10.76
N GLU A 6 6.73 -16.77 11.27
CA GLU A 6 5.77 -15.94 10.54
C GLU A 6 6.21 -14.47 10.38
N TRP A 7 7.31 -14.09 11.03
CA TRP A 7 7.92 -12.76 10.97
C TRP A 7 9.24 -12.72 10.19
N LEU A 8 9.71 -13.86 9.67
CA LEU A 8 10.90 -13.91 8.83
C LEU A 8 10.69 -13.08 7.56
N GLY A 9 11.62 -12.17 7.27
CA GLY A 9 11.53 -11.24 6.14
C GLY A 9 10.68 -9.99 6.40
N ILE A 10 9.99 -9.89 7.56
CA ILE A 10 9.20 -8.71 7.92
C ILE A 10 10.07 -7.70 8.64
N PHE A 11 10.15 -6.48 8.11
CA PHE A 11 10.87 -5.36 8.71
C PHE A 11 10.04 -4.67 9.81
N SER A 12 8.75 -4.44 9.51
CA SER A 12 7.81 -3.77 10.40
C SER A 12 6.43 -4.41 10.30
N ALA A 13 5.69 -4.40 11.41
CA ALA A 13 4.31 -4.86 11.44
C ALA A 13 3.45 -3.99 12.34
N HIS A 14 2.16 -3.94 12.02
CA HIS A 14 1.14 -3.29 12.83
C HIS A 14 -0.06 -4.23 12.97
N GLN A 15 -0.27 -4.75 14.18
CA GLN A 15 -1.29 -5.76 14.44
C GLN A 15 -2.47 -5.17 15.20
N ARG A 16 -3.67 -5.37 14.65
CA ARG A 16 -4.96 -4.99 15.24
C ARG A 16 -5.90 -6.19 15.28
N ARG A 17 -7.09 -6.00 15.86
CA ARG A 17 -8.07 -7.09 16.00
C ARG A 17 -8.56 -7.58 14.64
N GLY A 18 -8.79 -6.66 13.69
CA GLY A 18 -9.36 -6.96 12.37
C GLY A 18 -8.34 -7.16 11.26
N PHE A 19 -7.12 -6.64 11.41
CA PHE A 19 -6.10 -6.72 10.37
C PHE A 19 -4.68 -6.77 10.95
N GLN A 20 -3.74 -7.23 10.12
CA GLN A 20 -2.32 -7.08 10.33
C GLN A 20 -1.73 -6.39 9.09
N PHE A 21 -1.02 -5.29 9.28
CA PHE A 21 -0.22 -4.67 8.22
C PHE A 21 1.24 -5.04 8.40
N THR A 22 1.95 -5.29 7.30
CA THR A 22 3.40 -5.57 7.32
C THR A 22 4.13 -4.82 6.23
N VAL A 23 5.39 -4.50 6.51
CA VAL A 23 6.38 -4.06 5.53
C VAL A 23 7.49 -5.10 5.53
N ASP A 24 7.75 -5.73 4.39
CA ASP A 24 8.86 -6.67 4.27
C ASP A 24 10.19 -5.95 3.94
N SER A 25 11.28 -6.72 3.93
CA SER A 25 12.62 -6.21 3.59
C SER A 25 12.74 -5.68 2.15
N GLY A 26 11.78 -5.98 1.27
CA GLY A 26 11.67 -5.48 -0.10
C GLY A 26 10.67 -4.32 -0.25
N ALA A 27 10.23 -3.73 0.86
CA ALA A 27 9.25 -2.64 0.91
C ALA A 27 7.85 -3.00 0.35
N LEU A 28 7.55 -4.29 0.19
CA LEU A 28 6.18 -4.72 -0.11
C LEU A 28 5.33 -4.55 1.15
N CYS A 29 4.32 -3.71 1.02
CA CYS A 29 3.34 -3.48 2.06
C CYS A 29 2.18 -4.47 1.88
N THR A 30 1.83 -5.20 2.95
CA THR A 30 0.76 -6.21 2.91
C THR A 30 -0.23 -6.01 4.03
N ILE A 31 -1.53 -6.04 3.71
CA ILE A 31 -2.61 -6.13 4.70
C ILE A 31 -3.16 -7.54 4.71
N TYR A 32 -3.05 -8.23 5.84
CA TYR A 32 -3.70 -9.49 6.11
C TYR A 32 -5.00 -9.24 6.88
N LEU A 33 -6.10 -9.82 6.39
CA LEU A 33 -7.32 -9.89 7.19
C LEU A 33 -7.16 -10.91 8.30
N MET A 34 -7.66 -10.56 9.49
CA MET A 34 -7.58 -11.40 10.67
C MET A 34 -8.98 -11.96 11.01
N LYS A 35 -9.08 -13.27 11.28
CA LYS A 35 -10.28 -13.91 11.88
C LYS A 35 -10.40 -13.54 13.35
N SER A 36 -9.26 -13.54 14.02
CA SER A 36 -9.08 -13.14 15.42
C SER A 36 -7.76 -12.42 15.54
N ARG A 37 -7.51 -11.72 16.66
CA ARG A 37 -6.26 -10.98 16.86
C ARG A 37 -5.01 -11.82 16.57
N LYS A 38 -5.04 -13.15 16.71
CA LYS A 38 -3.88 -14.04 16.52
C LYS A 38 -3.95 -14.94 15.28
N GLU A 39 -5.02 -14.87 14.47
CA GLU A 39 -5.22 -15.80 13.35
C GLU A 39 -5.59 -15.04 12.06
N ARG A 40 -4.79 -15.24 11.01
CA ARG A 40 -5.08 -14.71 9.66
C ARG A 40 -6.25 -15.48 9.03
N ALA A 41 -7.08 -14.77 8.26
CA ALA A 41 -8.25 -15.37 7.62
C ALA A 41 -7.91 -16.31 6.46
N SER A 42 -6.90 -15.96 5.66
CA SER A 42 -6.27 -16.79 4.63
C SER A 42 -5.11 -16.02 4.00
N HIS A 43 -4.08 -16.71 3.52
CA HIS A 43 -3.01 -16.09 2.71
C HIS A 43 -3.54 -15.66 1.33
N SER A 44 -4.58 -16.29 0.79
CA SER A 44 -5.23 -15.84 -0.45
C SER A 44 -6.02 -14.54 -0.31
N LYS A 45 -6.11 -14.00 0.91
CA LYS A 45 -6.89 -12.83 1.29
C LYS A 45 -5.94 -11.78 1.89
N MET A 46 -4.99 -11.30 1.07
CA MET A 46 -4.07 -10.23 1.45
C MET A 46 -4.12 -9.05 0.46
N VAL A 47 -4.20 -7.81 0.94
CA VAL A 47 -4.01 -6.62 0.08
C VAL A 47 -2.52 -6.46 -0.11
N LYS A 48 -2.04 -6.35 -1.34
CA LYS A 48 -0.64 -5.98 -1.61
C LYS A 48 -0.57 -4.56 -2.08
N ILE A 49 0.34 -3.78 -1.53
CA ILE A 49 0.54 -2.37 -1.88
C ILE A 49 1.99 -2.22 -2.33
N TYR A 50 2.16 -1.90 -3.60
CA TYR A 50 3.45 -1.69 -4.23
C TYR A 50 3.73 -0.20 -4.34
N THR A 51 4.93 0.21 -3.98
CA THR A 51 5.42 1.55 -4.29
C THR A 51 5.94 1.55 -5.72
N GLU A 52 5.46 2.47 -6.55
CA GLU A 52 5.91 2.63 -7.94
C GLU A 52 5.98 4.13 -8.29
N ILE A 53 6.70 4.45 -9.36
CA ILE A 53 6.60 5.74 -10.06
C ILE A 53 5.86 5.50 -11.37
N VAL A 54 4.85 6.32 -11.66
CA VAL A 54 4.24 6.39 -12.99
C VAL A 54 4.95 7.47 -13.78
N VAL A 55 5.33 7.15 -15.02
CA VAL A 55 5.98 8.04 -15.96
C VAL A 55 5.07 8.28 -17.15
N GLU A 56 4.90 9.54 -17.54
CA GLU A 56 4.19 9.95 -18.74
C GLU A 56 5.20 10.65 -19.68
N ASN A 57 5.41 10.05 -20.85
CA ASN A 57 6.28 10.63 -21.86
C ASN A 57 5.61 11.80 -22.60
N ASP A 58 6.37 12.46 -23.47
CA ASP A 58 5.93 13.53 -24.36
C ASP A 58 4.72 13.17 -25.26
N GLN A 59 4.58 11.89 -25.61
CA GLN A 59 3.45 11.34 -26.38
C GLN A 59 2.21 11.03 -25.52
N GLY A 60 2.26 11.27 -24.21
CA GLY A 60 1.17 10.98 -23.27
C GLY A 60 0.99 9.49 -22.96
N LYS A 61 1.94 8.64 -23.35
CA LYS A 61 1.97 7.21 -23.00
C LYS A 61 2.48 7.06 -21.58
N GLN A 62 1.73 6.29 -20.78
CA GLN A 62 2.08 6.02 -19.40
C GLN A 62 2.69 4.63 -19.22
N TYR A 63 3.69 4.54 -18.36
CA TYR A 63 4.32 3.29 -17.93
C TYR A 63 4.80 3.43 -16.48
N SER A 64 4.98 2.31 -15.78
CA SER A 64 5.45 2.34 -14.38
C SER A 64 6.89 1.86 -14.21
N LYS A 65 7.57 2.45 -13.23
CA LYS A 65 8.90 2.09 -12.74
C LYS A 65 8.75 1.60 -11.30
N ARG A 66 9.08 0.34 -11.09
CA ARG A 66 9.05 -0.29 -9.76
C ARG A 66 10.31 0.06 -8.97
N LEU A 67 10.27 -0.19 -7.67
CA LEU A 67 11.49 -0.25 -6.86
C LEU A 67 12.45 -1.30 -7.46
N LYS A 68 13.76 -1.06 -7.37
CA LYS A 68 14.77 -2.07 -7.72
C LYS A 68 14.73 -3.21 -6.69
N ASP A 69 14.89 -4.45 -7.17
CA ASP A 69 14.77 -5.66 -6.34
C ASP A 69 15.95 -5.87 -5.36
N ASP A 70 17.09 -5.17 -5.57
CA ASP A 70 18.34 -5.39 -4.85
C ASP A 70 18.75 -4.16 -4.00
N GLU A 71 18.89 -4.31 -2.68
CA GLU A 71 19.62 -3.47 -1.70
C GLU A 71 19.50 -1.93 -1.71
N VAL A 72 18.65 -1.30 -2.53
CA VAL A 72 18.53 0.17 -2.56
C VAL A 72 17.49 0.73 -1.57
N LEU A 73 17.01 -0.13 -0.67
CA LEU A 73 16.18 0.29 0.44
C LEU A 73 17.05 0.72 1.60
N THR A 74 17.00 2.00 1.95
CA THR A 74 17.76 2.54 3.07
C THR A 74 16.81 3.11 4.12
N THR A 75 17.09 2.78 5.38
CA THR A 75 16.41 3.33 6.54
C THR A 75 17.40 3.42 7.69
N THR A 76 17.25 4.43 8.55
CA THR A 76 18.00 4.54 9.80
C THR A 76 17.33 3.77 10.95
N MET A 77 16.14 3.22 10.71
CA MET A 77 15.36 2.49 11.68
C MET A 77 15.90 1.07 11.88
N LYS A 78 15.78 0.55 13.10
CA LYS A 78 16.06 -0.86 13.38
C LYS A 78 14.82 -1.71 13.05
N PRO A 79 14.97 -2.96 12.60
CA PRO A 79 13.82 -3.86 12.44
C PRO A 79 13.09 -4.05 13.77
N GLY A 80 11.76 -4.10 13.74
CA GLY A 80 10.94 -4.15 14.94
C GLY A 80 9.45 -4.24 14.64
N LEU A 81 8.68 -4.81 15.56
CA LEU A 81 7.23 -5.01 15.41
C LEU A 81 6.38 -3.92 16.08
N ASP A 82 7.01 -2.97 16.77
CA ASP A 82 6.34 -1.96 17.60
C ASP A 82 6.66 -0.54 17.12
N HIS A 83 6.73 -0.34 15.81
CA HIS A 83 6.93 0.99 15.23
C HIS A 83 5.61 1.78 15.25
N GLU A 84 5.69 3.08 15.55
CA GLU A 84 4.56 4.02 15.34
C GLU A 84 4.54 4.57 13.90
N GLU A 85 5.72 4.61 13.27
CA GLU A 85 5.89 4.97 11.87
C GLU A 85 7.07 4.21 11.27
N VAL A 86 7.06 4.07 9.94
CA VAL A 86 8.16 3.51 9.15
C VAL A 86 8.54 4.53 8.09
N VAL A 87 9.82 4.86 8.00
CA VAL A 87 10.37 5.73 6.97
C VAL A 87 11.53 5.01 6.29
N TYR A 88 11.47 4.92 4.96
CA TYR A 88 12.57 4.41 4.15
C TYR A 88 12.71 5.22 2.87
N THR A 89 13.89 5.18 2.29
CA THR A 89 14.12 5.65 0.93
C THR A 89 14.41 4.47 0.02
N ALA A 90 14.02 4.61 -1.24
CA ALA A 90 14.14 3.56 -2.24
C ALA A 90 14.54 4.18 -3.59
N GLU A 91 15.16 3.38 -4.44
CA GLU A 91 15.44 3.74 -5.82
C GLU A 91 14.60 2.89 -6.77
N THR A 92 14.13 3.50 -7.86
CA THR A 92 13.31 2.84 -8.88
C THR A 92 14.14 2.40 -10.08
N THR A 93 13.59 1.57 -10.96
CA THR A 93 14.24 1.13 -12.22
C THR A 93 14.45 2.26 -13.26
N GLY A 94 14.23 3.52 -12.90
CA GLY A 94 14.62 4.73 -13.65
C GLY A 94 15.60 5.63 -12.87
N ASP A 95 16.26 5.08 -11.86
CA ASP A 95 17.21 5.75 -10.96
C ASP A 95 16.62 6.92 -10.15
N ALA A 96 15.31 7.09 -10.19
CA ALA A 96 14.62 8.07 -9.37
C ALA A 96 14.58 7.58 -7.91
N LYS A 97 14.89 8.49 -6.98
CA LYS A 97 14.91 8.25 -5.54
C LYS A 97 13.62 8.75 -4.92
N VAL A 98 13.01 7.92 -4.08
CA VAL A 98 11.76 8.24 -3.38
C VAL A 98 11.95 8.04 -1.88
N GLN A 99 11.20 8.81 -1.10
CA GLN A 99 10.98 8.55 0.32
C GLN A 99 9.55 8.08 0.51
N VAL A 100 9.37 7.03 1.30
CA VAL A 100 8.06 6.53 1.72
C VAL A 100 7.96 6.67 3.23
N MET A 101 6.81 7.13 3.69
CA MET A 101 6.44 7.24 5.09
C MET A 101 5.15 6.45 5.33
N ILE A 102 5.13 5.64 6.37
CA ILE A 102 3.97 4.86 6.79
C ILE A 102 3.74 5.17 8.26
N LYS A 103 2.63 5.82 8.60
CA LYS A 103 2.24 6.11 9.97
C LYS A 103 1.12 5.19 10.42
N TYR A 104 1.21 4.72 11.65
CA TYR A 104 0.17 3.93 12.31
C TYR A 104 -0.57 4.77 13.34
N ASP A 105 -1.88 4.91 13.20
CA ASP A 105 -2.74 5.69 14.08
C ASP A 105 -3.99 4.87 14.45
N GLY A 106 -3.93 4.15 15.58
CA GLY A 106 -5.01 3.24 15.95
C GLY A 106 -5.25 2.16 14.88
N ASP A 107 -6.47 2.07 14.36
CA ASP A 107 -6.87 1.17 13.27
C ASP A 107 -6.67 1.78 11.86
N ARG A 108 -6.05 2.96 11.78
CA ARG A 108 -5.73 3.66 10.55
C ARG A 108 -4.26 3.50 10.19
N ILE A 109 -4.01 3.22 8.91
CA ILE A 109 -2.69 3.25 8.29
C ILE A 109 -2.68 4.43 7.33
N ILE A 110 -1.64 5.26 7.41
CA ILE A 110 -1.44 6.40 6.53
C ILE A 110 -0.11 6.19 5.80
N MET A 111 -0.16 6.04 4.49
CA MET A 111 1.02 5.95 3.63
C MET A 111 1.14 7.22 2.81
N ASP A 112 2.33 7.80 2.79
CA ASP A 112 2.68 9.01 2.04
C ASP A 112 4.06 8.80 1.41
N GLY A 113 4.41 9.62 0.44
CA GLY A 113 5.74 9.61 -0.13
C GLY A 113 6.02 10.81 -1.02
N LYS A 114 7.31 10.99 -1.29
CA LYS A 114 7.79 12.07 -2.15
C LYS A 114 8.96 11.61 -3.00
N ILE A 115 9.08 12.23 -4.15
CA ILE A 115 10.23 12.07 -5.05
C ILE A 115 11.34 12.98 -4.52
N LEU A 116 12.49 12.40 -4.20
CA LEU A 116 13.68 13.10 -3.74
C LEU A 116 14.58 13.50 -4.92
N ASP A 117 14.73 12.59 -5.89
CA ASP A 117 15.53 12.77 -7.11
C ASP A 117 14.83 12.08 -8.28
N ARG A 118 14.88 12.69 -9.47
CA ARG A 118 14.20 12.18 -10.67
C ARG A 118 15.05 11.18 -11.48
N GLY A 119 16.33 11.00 -11.14
CA GLY A 119 17.22 10.06 -11.81
C GLY A 119 17.37 10.37 -13.30
N THR A 120 17.11 9.36 -14.13
CA THR A 120 17.12 9.48 -15.60
C THR A 120 15.80 10.01 -16.18
N LEU A 121 14.78 10.22 -15.34
CA LEU A 121 13.42 10.63 -15.73
C LEU A 121 13.22 12.16 -15.60
N LYS A 122 14.26 12.95 -15.88
CA LYS A 122 14.23 14.41 -15.68
C LYS A 122 13.28 15.12 -16.64
N ASP A 123 13.21 14.64 -17.88
CA ASP A 123 12.46 15.26 -18.96
C ASP A 123 11.00 14.77 -19.03
N ASP A 124 10.71 13.61 -18.45
CA ASP A 124 9.35 13.06 -18.38
C ASP A 124 8.54 13.66 -17.23
N LYS A 125 7.21 13.59 -17.30
CA LYS A 125 6.37 13.82 -16.12
C LYS A 125 6.35 12.55 -15.29
N ILE A 126 6.62 12.66 -13.99
CA ILE A 126 6.65 11.51 -13.08
C ILE A 126 5.81 11.76 -11.84
N TYR A 127 5.22 10.67 -11.34
CA TYR A 127 4.28 10.69 -10.23
C TYR A 127 4.59 9.57 -9.26
N PHE A 128 4.62 9.89 -7.97
CA PHE A 128 4.72 8.88 -6.91
C PHE A 128 3.36 8.20 -6.72
N CYS A 129 3.35 6.86 -6.70
CA CYS A 129 2.12 6.08 -6.69
C CYS A 129 2.22 4.86 -5.76
N PHE A 130 1.09 4.54 -5.12
CA PHE A 130 0.87 3.24 -4.50
C PHE A 130 -0.07 2.41 -5.38
N LYS A 131 0.43 1.30 -5.94
CA LYS A 131 -0.39 0.33 -6.66
C LYS A 131 -0.97 -0.67 -5.66
N VAL A 132 -2.28 -0.66 -5.48
CA VAL A 132 -2.99 -1.56 -4.57
C VAL A 132 -3.58 -2.73 -5.36
N MET A 133 -3.09 -3.93 -5.08
CA MET A 133 -3.67 -5.18 -5.55
C MET A 133 -4.55 -5.76 -4.44
N MET A 134 -5.84 -5.70 -4.69
CA MET A 134 -6.86 -6.13 -3.75
C MET A 134 -7.50 -7.43 -4.25
N PRO A 135 -7.33 -8.56 -3.55
CA PRO A 135 -8.04 -9.79 -3.89
C PRO A 135 -9.53 -9.65 -3.54
N GLU A 136 -10.36 -10.52 -4.09
CA GLU A 136 -11.75 -10.68 -3.70
C GLU A 136 -11.85 -11.27 -2.27
N PHE A 137 -11.69 -10.44 -1.23
CA PHE A 137 -11.72 -10.88 0.17
C PHE A 137 -13.05 -11.52 0.60
N TYR A 138 -14.12 -11.05 -0.01
CA TYR A 138 -15.49 -11.24 0.44
C TYR A 138 -16.32 -12.13 -0.49
N ARG A 139 -15.68 -12.79 -1.47
CA ARG A 139 -16.37 -13.82 -2.25
C ARG A 139 -16.78 -14.96 -1.32
N THR A 140 -17.92 -15.58 -1.65
CA THR A 140 -18.81 -16.45 -0.85
C THR A 140 -18.17 -17.53 0.04
N GLN A 141 -16.88 -17.81 -0.06
CA GLN A 141 -16.21 -18.78 0.84
C GLN A 141 -15.94 -18.23 2.26
N THR A 142 -15.79 -16.91 2.48
CA THR A 142 -15.51 -16.37 3.84
C THR A 142 -16.76 -16.17 4.68
N TYR A 143 -17.88 -15.81 4.04
CA TYR A 143 -19.15 -15.44 4.68
C TYR A 143 -20.32 -16.36 4.29
N GLY A 144 -20.07 -17.41 3.51
CA GLY A 144 -21.13 -18.23 2.91
C GLY A 144 -21.94 -17.42 1.88
N ASP A 145 -23.22 -17.79 1.72
CA ASP A 145 -24.19 -17.12 0.84
C ASP A 145 -24.71 -15.77 1.40
N ASP A 146 -24.26 -15.35 2.59
CA ASP A 146 -24.70 -14.11 3.23
C ASP A 146 -23.94 -12.89 2.67
N LYS A 147 -24.25 -12.57 1.42
CA LYS A 147 -23.71 -11.43 0.67
C LYS A 147 -23.95 -10.09 1.38
N ASP A 148 -25.02 -9.98 2.16
CA ASP A 148 -25.39 -8.75 2.84
C ASP A 148 -24.49 -8.47 4.05
N LYS A 149 -24.12 -9.49 4.84
CA LYS A 149 -23.12 -9.32 5.92
C LYS A 149 -21.74 -8.96 5.38
N ALA A 150 -21.32 -9.61 4.29
CA ALA A 150 -20.07 -9.29 3.61
C ALA A 150 -20.06 -7.83 3.13
N LYS A 151 -21.10 -7.42 2.40
CA LYS A 151 -21.27 -6.05 1.90
C LYS A 151 -21.36 -5.01 3.03
N ALA A 152 -21.99 -5.35 4.16
CA ALA A 152 -22.07 -4.48 5.32
C ALA A 152 -20.70 -4.25 5.97
N LYS A 153 -19.85 -5.28 6.07
CA LYS A 153 -18.48 -5.14 6.59
C LYS A 153 -17.59 -4.36 5.62
N MET A 154 -17.68 -4.67 4.32
CA MET A 154 -16.97 -3.93 3.26
C MET A 154 -17.29 -2.44 3.23
N LYS A 155 -18.53 -2.05 3.54
CA LYS A 155 -18.92 -0.64 3.61
C LYS A 155 -18.28 0.10 4.79
N ARG A 156 -17.89 -0.61 5.85
CA ARG A 156 -17.23 -0.05 7.03
C ARG A 156 -15.73 0.13 6.81
N ASP A 157 -15.11 -0.76 6.04
CA ASP A 157 -13.72 -0.57 5.61
C ASP A 157 -13.61 0.63 4.65
N HIS A 158 -12.57 1.44 4.83
CA HIS A 158 -12.35 2.65 4.06
C HIS A 158 -10.93 2.70 3.50
N PHE A 159 -10.84 2.83 2.19
CA PHE A 159 -9.62 3.18 1.50
C PHE A 159 -9.82 4.58 0.94
N ARG A 160 -8.91 5.50 1.26
CA ARG A 160 -8.95 6.87 0.73
C ARG A 160 -7.62 7.18 0.06
N ILE A 161 -7.68 7.77 -1.12
CA ILE A 161 -6.48 8.29 -1.79
C ILE A 161 -6.57 9.80 -1.88
N THR A 162 -5.44 10.50 -1.80
CA THR A 162 -5.37 11.94 -2.00
C THR A 162 -4.48 12.24 -3.19
N ARG A 163 -5.04 12.90 -4.20
CA ARG A 163 -4.28 13.35 -5.37
C ARG A 163 -3.45 14.59 -5.03
N PRO A 164 -2.24 14.75 -5.59
CA PRO A 164 -1.42 15.93 -5.32
C PRO A 164 -1.99 17.20 -5.96
N LYS A 165 -2.69 17.11 -7.09
CA LYS A 165 -3.21 18.25 -7.86
C LYS A 165 -4.29 19.05 -7.14
N ASP A 166 -5.28 18.37 -6.56
CA ASP A 166 -6.42 19.02 -5.89
C ASP A 166 -6.44 18.80 -4.38
N ARG A 167 -5.55 17.94 -3.84
CA ARG A 167 -5.50 17.55 -2.43
C ARG A 167 -6.84 17.00 -1.90
N LYS A 168 -7.73 16.55 -2.80
CA LYS A 168 -9.04 16.03 -2.39
C LYS A 168 -8.96 14.53 -2.14
N PRO A 169 -9.48 14.04 -0.99
CA PRO A 169 -9.56 12.62 -0.73
C PRO A 169 -10.68 11.99 -1.57
N ILE A 170 -10.36 10.91 -2.29
CA ILE A 170 -11.30 10.05 -3.01
C ILE A 170 -11.45 8.77 -2.21
N LYS A 171 -12.68 8.41 -1.85
CA LYS A 171 -12.98 7.16 -1.17
C LYS A 171 -13.10 6.04 -2.21
N LEU A 172 -12.28 5.02 -2.06
CA LEU A 172 -12.28 3.80 -2.84
C LEU A 172 -13.16 2.74 -2.17
N LYS A 173 -13.85 1.97 -2.99
CA LYS A 173 -14.68 0.85 -2.55
C LYS A 173 -13.89 -0.44 -2.61
N VAL A 174 -13.84 -1.16 -1.50
CA VAL A 174 -13.02 -2.36 -1.33
C VAL A 174 -13.43 -3.59 -2.15
N TYR A 175 -14.37 -3.46 -3.09
CA TYR A 175 -14.82 -4.52 -4.02
C TYR A 175 -14.53 -4.23 -5.49
N GLU A 176 -13.95 -3.08 -5.82
CA GLU A 176 -13.63 -2.69 -7.20
C GLU A 176 -12.12 -2.78 -7.42
N GLU A 177 -11.71 -3.18 -8.63
CA GLU A 177 -10.33 -3.04 -9.07
C GLU A 177 -10.11 -1.57 -9.47
N TYR A 178 -8.99 -0.99 -9.03
CA TYR A 178 -8.65 0.39 -9.34
C TYR A 178 -7.33 0.45 -10.09
N ASP A 179 -7.37 1.09 -11.26
CA ASP A 179 -6.18 1.51 -11.96
C ASP A 179 -5.82 2.95 -11.55
N PHE A 180 -4.83 3.06 -10.66
CA PHE A 180 -4.31 4.35 -10.20
C PHE A 180 -3.48 5.10 -11.24
N SER A 181 -3.12 4.46 -12.36
CA SER A 181 -2.53 5.18 -13.50
C SER A 181 -3.60 5.89 -14.34
N SER A 182 -4.88 5.50 -14.24
CA SER A 182 -5.95 6.12 -15.01
C SER A 182 -6.12 7.62 -14.70
N LYS A 183 -6.43 8.40 -15.74
CA LYS A 183 -6.71 9.84 -15.66
C LYS A 183 -7.83 10.19 -14.70
N GLU A 184 -8.79 9.28 -14.51
CA GLU A 184 -9.94 9.50 -13.65
C GLU A 184 -9.59 9.40 -12.16
N LEU A 185 -8.70 8.47 -11.78
CA LEU A 185 -8.37 8.22 -10.38
C LEU A 185 -7.16 8.99 -9.88
N ALA A 186 -6.01 8.90 -10.55
CA ALA A 186 -4.76 9.43 -10.01
C ALA A 186 -3.64 9.59 -11.05
N ALA A 187 -3.94 10.05 -12.28
CA ALA A 187 -2.89 10.31 -13.27
C ALA A 187 -1.81 11.29 -12.80
N ASP A 188 -2.13 12.25 -11.93
CA ASP A 188 -1.14 13.14 -11.31
C ASP A 188 -0.41 12.49 -10.11
N GLY A 189 -0.63 11.21 -9.85
CA GLY A 189 -0.12 10.45 -8.71
C GLY A 189 -1.04 10.42 -7.50
N ILE A 190 -0.60 9.70 -6.48
CA ILE A 190 -1.24 9.63 -5.16
C ILE A 190 -0.22 10.13 -4.14
N SER A 191 -0.50 11.28 -3.55
CA SER A 191 0.32 11.79 -2.45
C SER A 191 0.08 11.04 -1.15
N LYS A 192 -1.12 10.49 -0.95
CA LYS A 192 -1.48 9.84 0.31
C LYS A 192 -2.46 8.72 0.10
N LEU A 193 -2.20 7.57 0.71
CA LEU A 193 -3.13 6.46 0.85
C LEU A 193 -3.48 6.32 2.33
N GLU A 194 -4.77 6.21 2.63
CA GLU A 194 -5.27 5.95 3.97
C GLU A 194 -6.11 4.70 3.96
N VAL A 195 -5.86 3.81 4.90
CA VAL A 195 -6.60 2.58 5.08
C VAL A 195 -7.14 2.54 6.51
N GLU A 196 -8.43 2.28 6.64
CA GLU A 196 -9.12 2.15 7.92
C GLU A 196 -9.99 0.89 7.84
N MET A 197 -9.70 -0.10 8.68
CA MET A 197 -10.37 -1.41 8.66
C MET A 197 -11.00 -1.73 10.02
N THR A 198 -12.23 -2.25 10.01
CA THR A 198 -13.04 -2.49 11.23
C THR A 198 -13.54 -3.92 11.41
#